data_AF-A0A853B5D8-F1
#
_entry.id   AF-A0A853B5D8-F1
#
_cell.length_a   1.000
_cell.length_b   1.000
_cell.length_c   1.000
_cell.angle_alpha   90.00
_cell.angle_beta   90.00
_cell.angle_gamma   90.00
#
_symmetry.space_group_name_H-M   'P 1'
#
loop_
_entity.id
_entity.type
_entity.pdbx_description
1 polymer ?
#
loop_
_entity_poly.entity_id
_entity_poly.type
_entity_poly.pdbx_seq_one_letter_code
_entity_poly.pdbx_strand_id
1 'polypeptide(L)' 'MSTVTEPETIADLIDDCADFPTELRAAQASAPRPPAPRAWSVDDTCHAQVVGLEDY' A
#
# COMPACT_ATOMS: atom_id res chain seq x y z
N MET A 1 -23.15 -12.72 -4.38
CA MET A 1 -22.04 -13.70 -4.30
C MET A 1 -21.13 -13.37 -5.47
N SER A 2 -20.15 -12.47 -5.27
CA SER A 2 -19.20 -12.12 -6.34
C SER A 2 -18.22 -13.26 -6.52
N THR A 3 -18.25 -13.87 -7.69
CA THR A 3 -17.30 -14.87 -8.16
C THR A 3 -16.13 -14.14 -8.83
N VAL A 4 -15.29 -13.47 -8.04
CA VAL A 4 -14.02 -12.95 -8.58
C VAL A 4 -13.08 -14.14 -8.66
N THR A 5 -12.77 -14.58 -9.88
CA THR A 5 -11.73 -15.56 -10.14
C THR A 5 -10.39 -14.95 -9.75
N GLU A 6 -9.53 -15.69 -9.05
CA GLU A 6 -8.20 -15.17 -8.75
C GLU A 6 -7.39 -15.03 -10.05
N PRO A 7 -6.66 -13.91 -10.22
CA PRO A 7 -5.84 -13.71 -11.40
C PRO A 7 -4.60 -14.62 -11.35
N GLU A 8 -4.41 -15.41 -12.40
CA GLU A 8 -3.25 -16.31 -12.53
C GLU A 8 -2.01 -15.57 -13.08
N THR A 9 -2.21 -14.39 -13.67
CA THR A 9 -1.15 -13.56 -14.22
C THR A 9 -1.27 -12.08 -13.84
N ILE A 10 -0.15 -11.35 -13.94
CA ILE A 10 -0.13 -9.90 -13.75
C ILE A 10 -1.00 -9.19 -14.80
N ALA A 11 -1.12 -9.75 -16.02
CA ALA A 11 -1.96 -9.17 -17.05
C ALA A 11 -3.45 -9.26 -16.67
N ASP A 12 -3.89 -10.41 -16.14
CA ASP A 12 -5.26 -10.60 -15.66
C ASP A 12 -5.58 -9.61 -14.52
N LEU A 13 -4.65 -9.42 -13.60
CA LEU A 13 -4.78 -8.44 -12.52
C LEU A 13 -4.91 -7.00 -13.03
N ILE A 14 -4.18 -6.64 -14.11
CA ILE A 14 -4.24 -5.31 -14.72
C ILE A 14 -5.61 -5.11 -15.40
N ASP A 15 -6.10 -6.11 -16.12
CA ASP A 15 -7.41 -6.05 -16.80
C ASP A 15 -8.55 -5.90 -15.78
N ASP A 16 -8.53 -6.65 -14.68
CA ASP A 16 -9.48 -6.49 -13.57
C ASP A 16 -9.47 -5.06 -13.01
N CYS A 17 -8.30 -4.40 -12.99
CA CYS A 17 -8.18 -3.03 -12.52
C CYS A 17 -8.63 -1.98 -13.56
N ALA A 18 -8.71 -2.35 -14.85
CA ALA A 18 -9.17 -1.43 -15.89
C ALA A 18 -10.66 -1.08 -15.68
N ASP A 19 -11.44 -2.05 -15.21
CA ASP A 19 -12.87 -1.93 -14.93
C ASP A 19 -13.22 -1.06 -13.72
N PHE A 20 -12.23 -0.59 -12.94
CA PHE A 20 -12.51 0.34 -11.84
C PHE A 20 -13.19 1.62 -12.35
N PRO A 21 -14.31 2.04 -11.73
CA PRO A 21 -15.02 3.26 -12.12
C PRO A 21 -14.10 4.49 -12.09
N THR A 22 -14.15 5.29 -13.15
CA THR A 22 -13.32 6.48 -13.28
C THR A 22 -13.68 7.54 -12.23
N GLU A 23 -14.90 7.51 -11.71
CA GLU A 23 -15.38 8.39 -10.65
C GLU A 23 -14.70 8.09 -9.30
N LEU A 24 -14.25 6.84 -9.07
CA LEU A 24 -13.45 6.45 -7.91
C LEU A 24 -11.96 6.79 -8.07
N ARG A 25 -11.50 7.01 -9.30
CA ARG A 25 -10.23 7.67 -9.58
C ARG A 25 -10.41 9.14 -9.26
N ALA A 26 -10.60 9.45 -7.98
CA ALA A 26 -10.76 10.80 -7.48
C ALA A 26 -9.73 11.67 -8.21
N ALA A 27 -10.22 12.67 -8.96
CA ALA A 27 -9.34 13.70 -9.49
C ALA A 27 -8.63 14.25 -8.26
N GLN A 28 -7.38 13.83 -8.07
CA GLN A 28 -6.61 14.12 -6.88
C GLN A 28 -6.43 15.63 -6.92
N ALA A 29 -7.35 16.36 -6.29
CA ALA A 29 -7.28 17.80 -6.16
C ALA A 29 -5.91 18.04 -5.57
N SER A 30 -5.00 18.59 -6.40
CA SER A 30 -3.55 18.44 -6.28
C SER A 30 -3.14 18.42 -4.82
N ALA A 31 -3.10 17.21 -4.25
CA ALA A 31 -2.80 17.09 -2.84
C ALA A 31 -1.35 17.57 -2.73
N PRO A 32 -1.02 18.45 -1.76
CA PRO A 32 0.35 18.91 -1.62
C PRO A 32 1.27 17.70 -1.64
N ARG A 33 2.27 17.73 -2.52
CA ARG A 33 3.23 16.63 -2.66
C ARG A 33 3.77 16.31 -1.26
N PRO A 34 3.71 15.05 -0.80
CA PRO A 34 4.30 14.67 0.47
C PRO A 34 5.78 15.08 0.51
N PRO A 35 6.31 15.49 1.67
CA PRO A 35 7.73 15.80 1.80
C PRO A 35 8.57 14.58 1.42
N ALA A 36 9.82 14.83 1.01
CA ALA A 36 10.76 13.75 0.76
C ALA A 36 10.85 12.82 1.99
N PRO A 37 10.93 11.50 1.78
CA PRO A 37 11.06 10.57 2.89
C PRO A 37 12.35 10.88 3.66
N ARG A 38 12.27 10.81 4.98
CA ARG A 38 13.47 10.87 5.83
C ARG A 38 14.18 9.52 5.77
N ALA A 39 15.51 9.55 5.81
CA ALA A 39 16.30 8.33 5.99
C ALA A 39 15.88 7.66 7.30
N TRP A 40 15.67 6.34 7.26
CA TRP A 40 15.40 5.56 8.46
C TRP A 40 16.67 5.45 9.30
N SER A 41 16.59 5.82 10.58
CA SER A 41 17.61 5.53 11.57
C SER A 41 17.13 4.40 12.46
N VAL A 42 17.94 3.34 12.55
CA VAL A 42 17.75 2.29 13.55
C VAL A 42 18.64 2.68 14.72
N ASP A 43 18.02 3.23 15.75
CA ASP A 43 18.67 3.60 17.00
C ASP A 43 18.07 2.81 18.18
N ASP A 44 18.62 3.02 19.37
CA ASP A 44 18.17 2.32 20.57
C ASP A 44 16.69 2.60 20.91
N THR A 45 16.14 3.75 20.45
CA THR A 45 14.71 4.06 20.62
C THR A 45 13.85 3.23 19.66
N CYS A 46 14.32 3.00 18.43
CA CYS A 46 13.70 2.06 17.50
C CYS A 46 13.75 0.63 18.05
N HIS A 47 14.91 0.20 18.55
CA HIS A 47 15.07 -1.12 19.15
C HIS A 47 14.17 -1.31 20.38
N ALA A 48 14.09 -0.31 21.27
CA ALA A 48 13.27 -0.37 22.48
C ALA A 48 11.77 -0.57 22.21
N GLN A 49 11.26 -0.22 21.03
CA GLN A 49 9.84 -0.42 20.67
C GLN A 49 9.48 -1.89 20.45
N VAL A 50 10.45 -2.75 20.17
CA VAL A 50 10.25 -4.17 19.87
C VAL A 50 10.92 -5.10 20.88
N VAL A 51 11.56 -4.54 21.91
CA VAL A 51 12.10 -5.31 23.05
C VAL A 51 10.95 -6.06 23.75
N GLY A 52 11.13 -7.36 23.95
CA GLY A 52 10.15 -8.22 24.61
C GLY A 52 9.02 -8.72 23.71
N LEU A 53 9.06 -8.43 22.40
CA LEU A 53 8.21 -9.10 21.40
C LEU A 53 8.84 -10.37 20.82
N GLU A 54 9.97 -10.81 21.36
CA GLU A 54 10.75 -11.97 20.89
C GLU A 54 9.98 -13.30 20.97
N ASP A 55 8.94 -13.35 21.81
CA ASP A 55 8.17 -14.56 22.13
C ASP A 55 6.89 -14.75 21.28
N TYR A 56 6.63 -13.88 20.29
CA TYR A 56 5.47 -13.95 19.36
C TYR A 56 5.87 -14.41 17.96
#